data_AF-A0A542UUP1-F1
#
_entry.id   AF-A0A542UUP1-F1
#
_cell.length_a   1.000
_cell.length_b   1.000
_cell.length_c   1.000
_cell.angle_alpha   90.00
_cell.angle_beta   90.00
_cell.angle_gamma   90.00
#
_symmetry.space_group_name_H-M   'P 1'
#
loop_
_entity.id
_entity.type
_entity.pdbx_description
1 polymer ?
#
loop_
_entity_poly.entity_id
_entity_poly.type
_entity_poly.pdbx_seq_one_letter_code
_entity_poly.pdbx_strand_id
1 'polypeptide(L)'
;MEMQDGTGRSLSLTELLRGDPAGGEFEPGRVPIEPRPVDFSDTTGPDGDHRAYAGQMSSGAHAPAGHAAAGGDDAVLAAVGAHLGVALVPRTFVVRGDVRVSVDGTDAADASAVPRVLVLVNGGTGQLKSLQRNKLIADAFKLDWLRGVVAPGARALLAVTEPYARLVAPGAWLPAALRERGIDVLVVGPAGSVRDAG
;
A
#
# COMPACT_ATOMS: atom_id res chain seq x y z
N MET A 1 -5.05 -12.79 -34.94
CA MET A 1 -4.66 -11.39 -35.24
C MET A 1 -3.21 -11.45 -35.69
N GLU A 2 -3.01 -11.54 -37.01
CA GLU A 2 -1.67 -11.64 -37.62
C GLU A 2 -1.10 -10.22 -37.78
N MET A 3 0.15 -10.05 -37.37
CA MET A 3 0.92 -8.82 -37.60
C MET A 3 2.11 -9.19 -38.48
N GLN A 4 2.26 -8.48 -39.60
CA GLN A 4 3.36 -8.66 -40.54
C GLN A 4 4.60 -7.90 -40.05
N ASP A 5 5.78 -8.45 -40.32
CA ASP A 5 7.03 -7.73 -40.08
C ASP A 5 7.35 -6.71 -41.19
N GLY A 6 8.38 -5.90 -40.98
CA GLY A 6 8.83 -4.87 -41.93
C GLY A 6 9.37 -5.39 -43.27
N THR A 7 9.33 -6.71 -43.51
CA THR A 7 9.64 -7.34 -44.80
C THR A 7 8.44 -8.03 -45.44
N GLY A 8 7.25 -7.95 -44.84
CA GLY A 8 5.99 -8.44 -45.41
C GLY A 8 5.76 -9.94 -45.25
N ARG A 9 6.48 -10.62 -44.34
CA ARG A 9 6.20 -12.03 -44.00
C ARG A 9 5.26 -12.13 -42.79
N SER A 10 4.32 -13.07 -42.86
CA SER A 10 3.45 -13.41 -41.72
C SER A 10 4.15 -14.47 -40.86
N LEU A 11 4.31 -14.19 -39.57
CA LEU A 11 4.91 -15.11 -38.61
C LEU A 11 3.91 -15.41 -37.49
N SER A 12 3.90 -16.66 -37.02
CA SER A 12 3.06 -17.03 -35.87
C SER A 12 3.71 -16.56 -34.57
N LEU A 13 2.89 -16.29 -33.54
CA LEU A 13 3.33 -15.86 -32.20
C LEU A 13 4.35 -16.84 -31.55
N THR A 14 4.40 -18.09 -32.02
CA THR A 14 5.31 -19.13 -31.55
C THR A 14 6.71 -19.02 -32.18
N GLU A 15 6.89 -18.29 -33.27
CA GLU A 15 8.18 -18.03 -33.91
C GLU A 15 8.87 -16.79 -33.32
N LEU A 16 8.10 -15.81 -32.82
CA LEU A 16 8.63 -14.59 -32.19
C LEU A 16 9.34 -14.86 -30.84
N LEU A 17 9.09 -16.01 -30.21
CA LEU A 17 9.61 -16.36 -28.88
C LEU A 17 10.79 -17.35 -28.92
N ARG A 18 11.25 -17.77 -30.11
CA ARG A 18 12.47 -18.57 -30.28
C ARG A 18 13.56 -17.71 -30.91
N GLY A 19 14.14 -16.81 -30.11
CA GLY A 19 15.39 -16.13 -30.47
C GLY A 19 16.58 -17.08 -30.33
N ASP A 20 17.20 -17.42 -31.45
CA ASP A 20 18.50 -18.10 -31.53
C ASP A 20 19.63 -17.06 -31.28
N PRO A 21 20.59 -17.31 -30.36
CA PRO A 21 21.62 -16.33 -30.03
C PRO A 21 22.84 -16.49 -30.94
N ALA A 22 22.82 -15.90 -32.13
CA ALA A 22 24.05 -15.75 -32.91
C ALA A 22 23.99 -14.59 -33.92
N GLY A 23 24.82 -13.57 -33.64
CA GLY A 23 25.56 -12.82 -34.66
C GLY A 23 24.78 -11.83 -35.53
N GLY A 24 24.84 -10.55 -35.15
CA GLY A 24 24.46 -9.44 -36.05
C GLY A 24 24.57 -8.10 -35.34
N GLU A 25 25.55 -7.31 -35.73
CA GLU A 25 26.03 -6.08 -35.07
C GLU A 25 24.95 -5.02 -34.82
N PHE A 26 24.93 -4.52 -33.59
CA PHE A 26 24.17 -3.34 -33.17
C PHE A 26 25.08 -2.11 -33.36
N GLU A 27 24.85 -1.31 -34.39
CA GLU A 27 25.51 0.00 -34.54
C GLU A 27 24.76 1.07 -33.69
N PRO A 28 25.46 1.87 -32.86
CA PRO A 28 24.87 2.58 -31.74
C PRO A 28 24.42 4.01 -32.12
N GLY A 29 23.13 4.19 -32.35
CA GLY A 29 22.46 5.50 -32.27
C GLY A 29 22.16 5.93 -30.83
N ARG A 30 23.13 5.81 -29.92
CA ARG A 30 23.01 6.25 -28.52
C ARG A 30 22.87 7.78 -28.49
N VAL A 31 21.67 8.29 -28.20
CA VAL A 31 21.57 9.55 -27.45
C VAL A 31 21.91 9.19 -26.01
N PRO A 32 23.03 9.68 -25.44
CA PRO A 32 23.31 9.46 -24.03
C PRO A 32 22.27 10.23 -23.22
N ILE A 33 21.38 9.51 -22.55
CA ILE A 33 20.61 10.11 -21.46
C ILE A 33 21.58 10.14 -20.28
N GLU A 34 22.44 11.16 -20.23
CA GLU A 34 23.13 11.47 -18.98
C GLU A 34 22.05 11.76 -17.93
N PRO A 35 22.11 11.15 -16.74
CA PRO A 35 21.21 11.50 -15.66
C PRO A 35 21.56 12.94 -15.27
N ARG A 36 20.74 13.90 -15.70
CA ARG A 36 20.81 15.25 -15.16
C ARG A 36 20.54 15.12 -13.65
N PRO A 37 21.41 15.66 -12.79
CA PRO A 37 21.08 15.76 -11.38
C PRO A 37 19.78 16.54 -11.25
N VAL A 38 18.80 15.96 -10.59
CA VAL A 38 17.58 16.67 -10.22
C VAL A 38 17.99 17.68 -9.17
N ASP A 39 17.98 18.95 -9.55
CA ASP A 39 18.19 20.04 -8.62
C ASP A 39 16.93 20.19 -7.76
N PHE A 40 17.02 19.79 -6.48
CA PHE A 40 15.93 19.91 -5.50
C PHE A 40 15.84 21.31 -4.88
N SER A 41 16.66 22.27 -5.31
CA SER A 41 16.70 23.60 -4.70
C SER A 41 15.54 24.53 -5.12
N ASP A 42 14.65 24.10 -6.04
CA ASP A 42 13.53 24.92 -6.52
C ASP A 42 12.15 24.40 -6.05
N THR A 43 12.02 24.14 -4.74
CA THR A 43 10.72 23.92 -4.08
C THR A 43 10.31 25.08 -3.18
N THR A 44 10.63 26.31 -3.61
CA THR A 44 10.14 27.52 -2.93
C THR A 44 8.96 28.10 -3.71
N GLY A 45 7.80 27.46 -3.58
CA GLY A 45 6.53 28.15 -3.81
C GLY A 45 6.33 29.24 -2.74
N PRO A 46 5.56 30.29 -3.01
CA PRO A 46 5.53 31.52 -2.21
C PRO A 46 4.95 31.38 -0.79
N ASP A 47 4.52 30.19 -0.38
CA ASP A 47 4.07 29.91 0.99
C ASP A 47 5.05 28.93 1.65
N GLY A 48 6.08 29.48 2.27
CA GLY A 48 7.06 28.75 3.06
C GLY A 48 6.41 28.12 4.30
N ASP A 49 6.05 26.84 4.20
CA ASP A 49 5.76 26.01 5.38
C ASP A 49 6.54 24.69 5.27
N HIS A 50 7.82 24.76 5.66
CA HIS A 50 8.66 23.59 5.88
C HIS A 50 8.21 22.87 7.16
N ARG A 51 7.13 22.09 7.06
CA ARG A 51 6.86 21.03 8.03
C ARG A 51 7.38 19.71 7.50
N ALA A 52 8.61 19.43 7.92
CA ALA A 52 9.29 18.16 7.78
C ALA A 52 8.41 16.96 8.17
N TYR A 53 8.62 15.85 7.47
CA TYR A 53 8.24 14.49 7.86
C TYR A 53 8.96 14.11 9.18
N ALA A 54 8.52 14.69 10.29
CA ALA A 54 8.88 14.27 11.64
C ALA A 54 7.66 13.55 12.22
N GLY A 55 7.88 12.34 12.71
CA GLY A 55 6.86 11.53 13.34
C GLY A 55 6.06 12.34 14.35
N GLN A 56 4.74 12.31 14.19
CA GLN A 56 3.83 12.92 15.13
C GLN A 56 3.82 12.06 16.39
N MET A 57 4.79 12.32 17.26
CA MET A 57 4.68 12.01 18.68
C MET A 57 3.48 12.80 19.22
N SER A 58 2.42 12.08 19.58
CA SER A 58 1.52 12.53 20.64
C SER A 58 1.78 11.64 21.85
N SER A 59 2.62 12.14 22.76
CA SER A 59 2.71 11.67 24.14
C SER A 59 2.01 12.72 24.99
N GLY A 60 0.86 12.34 25.54
CA GLY A 60 0.07 13.14 26.45
C GLY A 60 -0.98 12.25 27.08
N ALA A 61 -0.66 11.71 28.25
CA ALA A 61 -1.61 10.97 29.07
C ALA A 61 -2.77 11.90 29.47
N HIS A 62 -3.99 11.58 29.02
CA HIS A 62 -5.23 12.05 29.62
C HIS A 62 -6.24 10.90 29.65
N ALA A 63 -6.71 10.57 30.86
CA ALA A 63 -7.81 9.65 31.11
C ALA A 63 -9.14 10.26 30.60
N PRO A 64 -10.21 9.46 30.46
CA PRO A 64 -11.08 9.49 29.29
C PRO A 64 -12.15 10.59 29.38
N ALA A 65 -12.22 11.41 28.34
CA ALA A 65 -13.41 12.16 27.99
C ALA A 65 -14.02 11.50 26.75
N GLY A 66 -15.11 10.76 26.95
CA GLY A 66 -15.84 10.07 25.89
C GLY A 66 -16.25 11.05 24.79
N HIS A 67 -15.85 10.74 23.56
CA HIS A 67 -16.34 11.41 22.35
C HIS A 67 -16.75 10.33 21.35
N ALA A 68 -18.03 10.00 21.38
CA ALA A 68 -18.67 9.20 20.35
C ALA A 68 -18.74 10.02 19.06
N ALA A 69 -17.71 9.89 18.22
CA ALA A 69 -17.81 10.14 16.79
C ALA A 69 -17.86 8.76 16.11
N ALA A 70 -19.06 8.33 15.75
CA ALA A 70 -19.26 7.17 14.89
C ALA A 70 -18.74 7.51 13.49
N GLY A 71 -17.46 7.24 13.21
CA GLY A 71 -16.86 7.43 11.88
C GLY A 71 -15.35 7.67 11.80
N GLY A 72 -14.57 7.33 12.83
CA GLY A 72 -13.09 7.42 12.80
C GLY A 72 -12.40 6.09 12.44
N ASP A 73 -11.07 6.11 12.30
CA ASP A 73 -10.26 4.92 11.99
C ASP A 73 -10.48 3.77 13.00
N ASP A 74 -10.74 4.08 14.27
CA ASP A 74 -11.09 3.09 15.30
C ASP A 74 -12.42 2.36 15.00
N ALA A 75 -13.41 3.06 14.45
CA ALA A 75 -14.69 2.45 14.06
C ALA A 75 -14.52 1.56 12.83
N VAL A 76 -13.65 1.95 11.90
CA VAL A 76 -13.25 1.12 10.75
C VAL A 76 -12.56 -0.14 11.24
N LEU A 77 -11.61 -0.01 12.17
CA LEU A 77 -10.90 -1.14 12.74
C LEU A 77 -11.83 -2.09 13.49
N ALA A 78 -12.78 -1.56 14.26
CA ALA A 78 -13.79 -2.36 14.96
C ALA A 78 -14.68 -3.13 13.97
N ALA A 79 -15.11 -2.51 12.87
CA ALA A 79 -15.88 -3.17 11.83
C ALA A 79 -15.09 -4.31 11.17
N VAL A 80 -13.80 -4.09 10.90
CA VAL A 80 -12.91 -5.13 10.37
C VAL A 80 -12.74 -6.28 11.37
N GLY A 81 -12.52 -5.98 12.65
CA GLY A 81 -12.42 -7.01 13.70
C GLY A 81 -13.70 -7.86 13.80
N ALA A 82 -14.86 -7.21 13.77
CA ALA A 82 -16.16 -7.89 13.76
C ALA A 82 -16.34 -8.78 12.52
N HIS A 83 -15.92 -8.31 11.34
CA HIS A 83 -15.94 -9.08 10.10
C HIS A 83 -15.03 -10.32 10.16
N LEU A 84 -13.86 -10.20 10.80
CA LEU A 84 -12.91 -11.30 10.96
C LEU A 84 -13.23 -12.25 12.13
N GLY A 85 -14.16 -11.86 13.01
CA GLY A 85 -14.47 -12.60 14.24
C GLY A 85 -13.37 -12.53 15.31
N VAL A 86 -12.49 -11.53 15.26
CA VAL A 86 -11.40 -11.32 16.22
C VAL A 86 -11.35 -9.88 16.70
N ALA A 87 -10.98 -9.67 17.97
CA ALA A 87 -10.68 -8.34 18.45
C ALA A 87 -9.35 -7.87 17.87
N LEU A 88 -9.34 -6.67 17.28
CA LEU A 88 -8.13 -6.04 16.76
C LEU A 88 -7.66 -4.96 17.72
N VAL A 89 -6.38 -4.98 18.05
CA VAL A 89 -5.75 -3.98 18.92
C VAL A 89 -4.54 -3.35 18.22
N PRO A 90 -4.35 -2.02 18.32
CA PRO A 90 -3.18 -1.35 17.77
C PRO A 90 -1.88 -1.90 18.37
N ARG A 91 -0.83 -1.99 17.55
CA ARG A 91 0.45 -2.53 18.01
C ARG A 91 1.62 -1.84 17.34
N THR A 92 2.69 -1.62 18.10
CA THR A 92 3.98 -1.18 17.59
C THR A 92 5.01 -2.29 17.73
N PHE A 93 5.71 -2.60 16.65
CA PHE A 93 6.81 -3.54 16.60
C PHE A 93 8.14 -2.80 16.67
N VAL A 94 9.14 -3.44 17.30
CA VAL A 94 10.54 -3.06 17.17
C VAL A 94 11.23 -4.11 16.33
N VAL A 95 11.63 -3.74 15.12
CA VAL A 95 12.21 -4.64 14.12
C VAL A 95 13.70 -4.38 14.03
N ARG A 96 14.52 -5.44 14.08
CA ARG A 96 15.99 -5.36 14.03
C ARG A 96 16.61 -4.44 15.10
N GLY A 97 15.93 -4.28 16.24
CA GLY A 97 16.43 -3.61 17.44
C GLY A 97 16.05 -2.14 17.58
N ASP A 98 15.94 -1.40 16.49
CA ASP A 98 15.75 0.07 16.54
C ASP A 98 14.64 0.60 15.61
N VAL A 99 14.20 -0.16 14.61
CA VAL A 99 13.16 0.28 13.68
C VAL A 99 11.78 0.07 14.31
N ARG A 100 11.13 1.17 14.72
CA ARG A 100 9.77 1.15 15.26
C ARG A 100 8.74 1.29 14.17
N VAL A 101 7.81 0.34 14.09
CA VAL A 101 6.76 0.31 13.07
C VAL A 101 5.42 -0.06 13.69
N SER A 102 4.42 0.80 13.52
CA SER A 102 3.08 0.60 14.10
C SER A 102 2.09 0.08 13.07
N VAL A 103 1.17 -0.79 13.48
CA VAL A 103 -0.01 -1.17 12.72
C VAL A 103 -1.25 -0.78 13.52
N ASP A 104 -2.33 -0.50 12.79
CA ASP A 104 -3.58 -0.03 13.40
C ASP A 104 -4.30 -1.18 14.10
N GLY A 105 -4.12 -2.42 13.65
CA GLY A 105 -4.66 -3.58 14.34
C GLY A 105 -3.87 -4.88 14.18
N THR A 106 -3.90 -5.69 15.24
CA THR A 106 -3.48 -7.09 15.27
C THR A 106 -4.43 -7.91 16.15
N ASP A 107 -4.51 -9.22 15.92
CA ASP A 107 -5.28 -10.17 16.72
C ASP A 107 -4.60 -10.58 18.03
N ALA A 108 -3.33 -10.20 18.22
CA ALA A 108 -2.52 -10.55 19.38
C ALA A 108 -2.35 -9.37 20.34
N ALA A 109 -3.06 -9.43 21.48
CA ALA A 109 -2.95 -8.43 22.54
C ALA A 109 -1.64 -8.51 23.34
N ASP A 110 -1.01 -9.68 23.39
CA ASP A 110 0.29 -9.87 24.03
C ASP A 110 1.43 -9.44 23.10
N ALA A 111 2.31 -8.57 23.59
CA ALA A 111 3.48 -8.09 22.89
C ALA A 111 4.50 -9.20 22.54
N SER A 112 4.46 -10.33 23.25
CA SER A 112 5.32 -11.50 23.01
C SER A 112 4.76 -12.48 21.97
N ALA A 113 3.46 -12.42 21.68
CA ALA A 113 2.82 -13.29 20.70
C ALA A 113 3.04 -12.80 19.26
N VAL A 114 3.27 -13.72 18.33
CA VAL A 114 3.31 -13.43 16.89
C VAL A 114 1.88 -13.31 16.37
N PRO A 115 1.45 -12.16 15.83
CA PRO A 115 0.09 -11.97 15.35
C PRO A 115 -0.18 -12.80 14.09
N ARG A 116 -1.44 -13.21 13.89
CA ARG A 116 -1.91 -13.87 12.66
C ARG A 116 -2.55 -12.88 11.69
N VAL A 117 -2.90 -11.68 12.16
CA VAL A 117 -3.50 -10.61 11.37
C VAL A 117 -2.73 -9.30 11.58
N LEU A 118 -2.44 -8.60 10.49
CA LEU A 118 -1.89 -7.24 10.47
C LEU A 118 -2.83 -6.34 9.67
N VAL A 119 -3.28 -5.23 10.25
CA VAL A 119 -4.21 -4.29 9.61
C VAL A 119 -3.64 -2.88 9.60
N LEU A 120 -3.71 -2.23 8.43
CA LEU A 120 -3.56 -0.77 8.31
C LEU A 120 -4.85 -0.17 7.74
N VAL A 121 -5.33 0.89 8.38
CA VAL A 121 -6.53 1.62 8.05
C VAL A 121 -6.17 2.86 7.22
N ASN A 122 -6.89 3.03 6.13
CA ASN A 122 -6.83 4.18 5.25
C ASN A 122 -8.22 4.81 5.17
N GLY A 123 -8.54 5.55 6.24
CA GLY A 123 -9.69 6.42 6.32
C GLY A 123 -9.41 7.81 5.76
N GLY A 124 -10.46 8.51 5.34
CA GLY A 124 -10.34 9.91 4.93
C GLY A 124 -11.67 10.53 4.54
N THR A 125 -11.64 11.83 4.29
CA THR A 125 -12.81 12.60 3.83
C THR A 125 -12.44 13.47 2.65
N GLY A 126 -13.42 13.77 1.79
CA GLY A 126 -13.26 14.71 0.69
C GLY A 126 -12.60 14.10 -0.55
N GLN A 127 -11.93 14.95 -1.34
CA GLN A 127 -11.34 14.56 -2.61
C GLN A 127 -10.06 13.75 -2.42
N LEU A 128 -9.87 12.75 -3.28
CA LEU A 128 -8.70 11.89 -3.26
C LEU A 128 -7.46 12.63 -3.79
N LYS A 129 -6.47 12.84 -2.93
CA LYS A 129 -5.22 13.55 -3.24
C LYS A 129 -4.07 12.59 -3.55
N SER A 130 -3.02 13.07 -4.22
CA SER A 130 -1.79 12.30 -4.47
C SER A 130 -1.14 11.78 -3.19
N LEU A 131 -1.14 12.59 -2.11
CA LEU A 131 -0.61 12.17 -0.81
C LEU A 131 -1.35 10.95 -0.24
N GLN A 132 -2.68 10.89 -0.41
CA GLN A 132 -3.49 9.76 0.05
C GLN A 132 -3.19 8.50 -0.77
N ARG A 133 -3.05 8.62 -2.09
CA ARG A 133 -2.60 7.50 -2.95
C ARG A 133 -1.23 6.96 -2.51
N ASN A 134 -0.29 7.86 -2.25
CA ASN A 134 1.05 7.48 -1.80
C ASN A 134 1.02 6.81 -0.42
N LYS A 135 0.17 7.28 0.50
CA LYS A 135 -0.02 6.64 1.81
C LYS A 135 -0.50 5.20 1.65
N LEU A 136 -1.52 4.95 0.83
CA LEU A 136 -2.07 3.61 0.63
C LEU A 136 -0.98 2.63 0.12
N ILE A 137 -0.14 3.08 -0.81
CA ILE A 137 0.97 2.27 -1.35
C ILE A 137 2.06 2.07 -0.29
N ALA A 138 2.40 3.10 0.49
CA ALA A 138 3.38 2.99 1.56
C ALA A 138 2.92 2.01 2.65
N ASP A 139 1.63 2.05 3.01
CA ASP A 139 1.03 1.12 3.97
C ASP A 139 1.03 -0.31 3.43
N ALA A 140 0.74 -0.52 2.14
CA ALA A 140 0.87 -1.83 1.50
C ALA A 140 2.29 -2.39 1.60
N PHE A 141 3.29 -1.57 1.25
CA PHE A 141 4.70 -1.94 1.33
C PHE A 141 5.12 -2.29 2.76
N LYS A 142 4.67 -1.49 3.73
CA LYS A 142 4.92 -1.71 5.15
C LYS A 142 4.31 -3.03 5.64
N LEU A 143 3.09 -3.37 5.23
CA LEU A 143 2.46 -4.66 5.55
C LEU A 143 3.23 -5.84 4.95
N ASP A 144 3.62 -5.76 3.68
CA ASP A 144 4.38 -6.84 3.02
C ASP A 144 5.71 -7.10 3.74
N TRP A 145 6.45 -6.03 4.02
CA TRP A 145 7.72 -6.11 4.74
C TRP A 145 7.55 -6.66 6.17
N LEU A 146 6.59 -6.13 6.94
CA LEU A 146 6.33 -6.59 8.32
C LEU A 146 5.94 -8.07 8.36
N ARG A 147 5.09 -8.51 7.44
CA ARG A 147 4.72 -9.92 7.33
C ARG A 147 5.95 -10.79 7.05
N GLY A 148 6.88 -10.33 6.22
CA GLY A 148 8.12 -11.07 5.93
C GLY A 148 9.08 -11.19 7.12
N VAL A 149 9.15 -10.17 7.98
CA VAL A 149 10.21 -10.08 9.02
C VAL A 149 9.73 -10.23 10.46
N VAL A 150 8.44 -10.00 10.73
CA VAL A 150 7.86 -10.07 12.08
C VAL A 150 6.85 -11.20 12.21
N ALA A 151 5.96 -11.34 11.23
CA ALA A 151 4.84 -12.28 11.31
C ALA A 151 4.71 -13.13 10.04
N PRO A 152 5.66 -14.06 9.77
CA PRO A 152 5.59 -14.93 8.60
C PRO A 152 4.27 -15.71 8.57
N GLY A 153 3.56 -15.60 7.44
CA GLY A 153 2.26 -16.25 7.25
C GLY A 153 1.06 -15.53 7.88
N ALA A 154 1.24 -14.35 8.47
CA ALA A 154 0.11 -13.51 8.87
C ALA A 154 -0.67 -13.01 7.65
N ARG A 155 -1.98 -12.84 7.82
CA ARG A 155 -2.84 -12.15 6.86
C ARG A 155 -2.57 -10.65 6.95
N ALA A 156 -2.20 -10.05 5.83
CA ALA A 156 -2.01 -8.61 5.70
C ALA A 156 -3.25 -7.99 5.10
N LEU A 157 -3.86 -7.03 5.80
CA LEU A 157 -5.13 -6.41 5.42
C LEU A 157 -4.97 -4.90 5.30
N LEU A 158 -5.41 -4.34 4.17
CA LEU A 158 -5.64 -2.91 4.01
C LEU A 158 -7.13 -2.63 4.13
N ALA A 159 -7.53 -1.95 5.20
CA ALA A 159 -8.89 -1.49 5.37
C ALA A 159 -9.03 -0.07 4.81
N VAL A 160 -9.95 0.14 3.88
CA VAL A 160 -10.14 1.43 3.20
C VAL A 160 -11.59 1.90 3.29
N THR A 161 -11.80 3.19 3.48
CA THR A 161 -13.11 3.83 3.30
C THR A 161 -13.13 4.66 2.02
N GLU A 162 -14.26 5.29 1.68
CA GLU A 162 -14.21 6.43 0.75
C GLU A 162 -13.28 7.52 1.31
N PRO A 163 -12.51 8.23 0.47
CA PRO A 163 -12.45 8.12 -0.99
C PRO A 163 -11.49 7.04 -1.52
N TYR A 164 -10.76 6.32 -0.66
CA TYR A 164 -9.75 5.32 -1.05
C TYR A 164 -10.35 4.11 -1.78
N ALA A 165 -11.61 3.76 -1.49
CA ALA A 165 -12.33 2.67 -2.16
C ALA A 165 -12.28 2.77 -3.71
N ARG A 166 -12.15 3.99 -4.26
CA ARG A 166 -12.03 4.24 -5.70
C ARG A 166 -10.72 3.73 -6.31
N LEU A 167 -9.65 3.65 -5.52
CA LEU A 167 -8.33 3.15 -5.96
C LEU A 167 -8.30 1.63 -6.06
N VAL A 168 -9.24 0.97 -5.38
CA VAL A 168 -9.34 -0.49 -5.28
C VAL A 168 -10.63 -1.00 -5.91
N ALA A 169 -11.17 -0.22 -6.85
CA ALA A 169 -12.30 -0.64 -7.66
C ALA A 169 -11.92 -1.84 -8.55
N PRO A 170 -12.86 -2.74 -8.86
CA PRO A 170 -12.62 -3.85 -9.78
C PRO A 170 -12.03 -3.38 -11.12
N GLY A 171 -11.03 -4.11 -11.62
CA GLY A 171 -10.33 -3.78 -12.86
C GLY A 171 -9.20 -2.75 -12.73
N ALA A 172 -9.01 -2.15 -11.55
CA ALA A 172 -7.81 -1.37 -11.28
C ALA A 172 -6.58 -2.28 -11.10
N TRP A 173 -5.40 -1.80 -11.51
CA TRP A 173 -4.15 -2.56 -11.39
C TRP A 173 -3.74 -2.77 -9.92
N LEU A 174 -4.07 -1.82 -9.03
CA LEU A 174 -3.61 -1.82 -7.64
C LEU A 174 -4.15 -3.02 -6.83
N PRO A 175 -5.47 -3.30 -6.76
CA PRO A 175 -5.96 -4.46 -6.01
C PRO A 175 -5.42 -5.79 -6.57
N ALA A 176 -5.22 -5.90 -7.88
CA ALA A 176 -4.57 -7.06 -8.48
C ALA A 176 -3.12 -7.25 -7.99
N ALA A 177 -2.32 -6.17 -8.00
CA ALA A 177 -0.95 -6.19 -7.50
C ALA A 177 -0.87 -6.48 -5.98
N LEU A 178 -1.80 -5.93 -5.18
CA LEU A 178 -1.88 -6.20 -3.74
C LEU A 178 -2.20 -7.67 -3.46
N ARG A 179 -3.17 -8.24 -4.20
CA ARG A 179 -3.53 -9.66 -4.08
C ARG A 179 -2.38 -10.59 -4.48
N GLU A 180 -1.61 -10.26 -5.52
CA GLU A 180 -0.41 -11.03 -5.90
C GLU A 180 0.68 -10.97 -4.82
N ARG A 181 0.74 -9.86 -4.07
CA ARG A 181 1.55 -9.75 -2.85
C ARG A 181 0.88 -10.40 -1.63
N GLY A 182 -0.29 -11.01 -1.76
CA GLY A 182 -1.03 -11.62 -0.64
C GLY A 182 -1.49 -10.61 0.41
N ILE A 183 -1.79 -9.38 0.00
CA ILE A 183 -2.42 -8.35 0.83
C ILE A 183 -3.90 -8.31 0.43
N ASP A 184 -4.79 -8.63 1.38
CA ASP A 184 -6.23 -8.51 1.14
C ASP A 184 -6.66 -7.05 1.35
N VAL A 185 -7.60 -6.57 0.54
CA VAL A 185 -8.16 -5.22 0.67
C VAL A 185 -9.61 -5.32 1.09
N LEU A 186 -9.94 -4.67 2.21
CA LEU A 186 -11.29 -4.59 2.74
C LEU A 186 -11.83 -3.17 2.54
N VAL A 187 -12.96 -3.05 1.87
CA VAL A 187 -13.70 -1.79 1.76
C VAL A 187 -14.74 -1.72 2.86
N VAL A 188 -14.65 -0.69 3.69
CA VAL A 188 -15.55 -0.43 4.81
C VAL A 188 -16.50 0.71 4.45
N GLY A 189 -17.80 0.39 4.45
CA GLY A 189 -18.88 1.33 4.19
C GLY A 189 -19.22 2.21 5.41
N PRO A 190 -20.01 3.28 5.21
CA PRO A 190 -20.34 4.25 6.26
C PRO A 190 -21.15 3.66 7.42
N ALA A 191 -21.86 2.54 7.20
CA ALA A 191 -22.59 1.81 8.24
C ALA A 191 -21.75 0.67 8.87
N GLY A 192 -20.43 0.63 8.64
CA GLY A 192 -19.56 -0.44 9.11
C GLY A 192 -19.68 -1.75 8.33
N SER A 193 -20.36 -1.76 7.17
CA SER A 193 -20.36 -2.92 6.28
C SER A 193 -18.95 -3.16 5.72
N VAL A 194 -18.50 -4.41 5.74
CA VAL A 194 -17.17 -4.78 5.25
C VAL A 194 -17.33 -5.72 4.06
N ARG A 195 -16.57 -5.47 2.98
CA ARG A 195 -16.49 -6.34 1.80
C ARG A 195 -15.07 -6.39 1.27
N ASP A 196 -14.70 -7.49 0.62
CA ASP A 196 -13.44 -7.57 -0.11
C ASP A 196 -13.46 -6.69 -1.38
N ALA A 197 -12.31 -6.12 -1.73
CA ALA A 197 -12.01 -5.62 -3.06
C ALA A 197 -11.23 -6.72 -3.80
N GLY A 198 -11.96 -7.54 -4.56
CA GLY A 198 -11.42 -8.73 -5.25
C GLY A 198 -10.29 -8.48 -6.25
#